data_AF-A0A0F9V9Q8-F1
#
_entry.id   AF-A0A0F9V9Q8-F1
#
_cell.length_a   1.000
_cell.length_b   1.000
_cell.length_c   1.000
_cell.angle_alpha   90.00
_cell.angle_beta   90.00
_cell.angle_gamma   90.00
#
_symmetry.space_group_name_H-M   'P 1'
#
loop_
_entity.id
_entity.type
_entity.pdbx_description
1 polymer ?
#
loop_
_entity_poly.entity_id
_entity_poly.type
_entity_poly.pdbx_seq_one_letter_code
_entity_poly.pdbx_strand_id
1 'polypeptide(L)'
;MASGQQLAKHNLEQFRTWRATQTDEDFLQIIHLGRLKRVEIAKAIGCGKSALTQNPGLRAEIDALESELRNRSILPPVVEAAHTPTDQSREYNISATRLTRNDHRSARLEQENIELKARIRELERRLARFGELSETLAEMGVMPR
;
A
#
# COMPACT_ATOMS: atom_id res chain seq x y z
N MET A 1 27.77 -24.70 25.41
CA MET A 1 26.50 -24.14 24.90
C MET A 1 25.86 -23.38 26.04
N ALA A 2 25.48 -22.10 25.86
CA ALA A 2 24.78 -21.37 26.91
C ALA A 2 23.41 -22.00 27.16
N SER A 3 23.00 -22.13 28.42
CA SER A 3 21.65 -22.61 28.76
C SER A 3 20.59 -21.64 28.23
N GLY A 4 19.43 -22.14 27.82
CA GLY A 4 18.32 -21.29 27.35
C GLY A 4 17.91 -20.23 28.38
N GLN A 5 18.07 -20.52 29.68
CA GLN A 5 17.84 -19.55 30.75
C GLN A 5 18.91 -18.44 30.80
N GLN A 6 20.16 -18.76 30.51
CA GLN A 6 21.25 -17.77 30.44
C GLN A 6 21.05 -16.84 29.23
N LEU A 7 20.66 -17.41 28.09
CA LEU A 7 20.35 -16.62 26.88
C LEU A 7 19.13 -15.71 27.10
N ALA A 8 18.12 -16.20 27.82
CA ALA A 8 16.96 -15.38 28.19
C ALA A 8 17.34 -14.17 29.07
N LYS A 9 18.22 -14.36 30.05
CA LYS A 9 18.75 -13.27 30.89
C LYS A 9 19.59 -12.30 30.08
N HIS A 10 20.46 -12.81 29.20
CA HIS A 10 21.27 -11.98 28.34
C HIS A 10 20.42 -11.09 27.42
N ASN A 11 19.39 -11.65 26.77
CA ASN A 11 18.50 -10.87 25.92
C ASN A 11 17.73 -9.79 26.70
N LEU A 12 17.39 -10.06 27.98
CA LEU A 12 16.78 -9.08 28.88
C LEU A 12 17.70 -7.89 29.18
N GLU A 13 18.96 -8.18 29.49
CA GLU A 13 19.97 -7.16 29.75
C GLU A 13 20.21 -6.32 28.49
N GLN A 14 20.34 -6.97 27.33
CA GLN A 14 20.47 -6.27 26.05
C GLN A 14 19.27 -5.39 25.73
N PHE A 15 18.03 -5.84 26.01
CA PHE A 15 16.83 -5.01 25.87
C PHE A 15 16.89 -3.76 26.73
N ARG A 16 17.32 -3.88 27.99
CA ARG A 16 17.42 -2.74 28.92
C ARG A 16 18.49 -1.74 28.48
N THR A 17 19.65 -2.24 28.05
CA THR A 17 20.71 -1.40 27.51
C THR A 17 20.25 -0.66 26.26
N TRP A 18 19.60 -1.38 25.33
CA TRP A 18 19.02 -0.77 24.12
C TRP A 18 17.97 0.29 24.46
N ARG A 19 17.03 0.00 25.36
CA ARG A 19 16.02 0.97 25.83
C ARG A 19 16.65 2.24 26.38
N ALA A 20 17.76 2.13 27.10
CA ALA A 20 18.46 3.29 27.67
C ALA A 20 19.20 4.13 26.62
N THR A 21 19.53 3.58 25.44
CA THR A 21 20.17 4.33 24.36
C THR A 21 19.18 4.97 23.39
N GLN A 22 17.90 4.59 23.42
CA GLN A 22 16.89 5.13 22.53
C GLN A 22 16.34 6.47 23.02
N THR A 23 16.06 7.35 22.06
CA THR A 23 15.31 8.59 22.26
C THR A 23 13.85 8.43 21.86
N ASP A 24 13.02 9.41 22.23
CA ASP A 24 11.59 9.42 21.87
C ASP A 24 11.38 9.39 20.34
N GLU A 25 12.24 10.05 19.57
CA GLU A 25 12.20 10.07 18.11
C GLU A 25 12.50 8.70 17.51
N ASP A 26 13.45 7.96 18.09
CA ASP A 26 13.77 6.61 17.64
C ASP A 26 12.58 5.66 17.83
N PHE A 27 11.85 5.82 18.94
CA PHE A 27 10.63 5.07 19.17
C PHE A 27 9.58 5.38 18.10
N LEU A 28 9.41 6.64 17.69
CA LEU A 28 8.46 7.02 16.64
C LEU A 28 8.70 6.29 15.31
N GLN A 29 9.96 6.08 14.92
CA GLN A 29 10.31 5.41 13.67
C GLN A 29 9.92 3.92 13.65
N ILE A 30 9.88 3.29 14.82
CA ILE A 30 9.55 1.86 14.97
C ILE A 30 8.10 1.61 15.39
N ILE A 31 7.26 2.63 15.51
CA ILE A 31 5.81 2.47 15.76
C ILE A 31 5.12 1.93 14.50
N HIS A 32 4.21 0.97 14.70
CA HIS A 32 3.34 0.46 13.65
C HIS A 32 1.99 0.05 14.24
N LEU A 33 0.90 0.62 13.71
CA LEU A 33 -0.47 0.33 14.14
C LEU A 33 -0.68 0.49 15.66
N GLY A 34 -0.05 1.51 16.26
CA GLY A 34 -0.19 1.83 17.70
C GLY A 34 0.59 0.89 18.65
N ARG A 35 1.52 0.09 18.13
CA ARG A 35 2.43 -0.78 18.92
C ARG A 35 3.85 -0.67 18.39
N LEU A 36 4.85 -1.08 19.19
CA LEU A 36 6.22 -1.12 18.72
C LEU A 36 6.47 -2.33 17.81
N LYS A 37 7.17 -2.14 16.69
CA LYS A 37 7.53 -3.22 15.77
C LYS A 37 8.49 -4.20 16.46
N ARG A 38 7.95 -5.35 16.88
CA ARG A 38 8.73 -6.43 17.52
C ARG A 38 9.89 -6.93 16.65
N VAL A 39 9.78 -6.84 15.31
CA VAL A 39 10.88 -7.20 14.39
C VAL A 39 12.04 -6.23 14.48
N GLU A 40 11.78 -4.93 14.60
CA GLU A 40 12.84 -3.92 14.71
C GLU A 40 13.52 -4.01 16.09
N ILE A 41 12.75 -4.23 17.15
CA ILE A 41 13.28 -4.51 18.51
C ILE A 41 14.20 -5.73 18.49
N ALA A 42 13.78 -6.83 17.84
CA ALA A 42 14.57 -8.05 17.74
C ALA A 42 15.92 -7.81 17.05
N LYS A 43 15.92 -7.05 15.94
CA LYS A 43 17.15 -6.68 15.22
C LYS A 43 18.07 -5.82 16.08
N ALA A 44 17.52 -4.82 16.78
CA ALA A 44 18.31 -3.89 17.56
C ALA A 44 19.03 -4.55 18.74
N ILE A 45 18.42 -5.57 19.34
CA ILE A 45 18.97 -6.33 20.47
C ILE A 45 19.83 -7.51 19.99
N GLY A 46 19.73 -7.87 18.70
CA GLY A 46 20.44 -9.02 18.13
C GLY A 46 19.85 -10.37 18.53
N CYS A 47 18.54 -10.43 18.86
CA CYS A 47 17.87 -11.67 19.23
C CYS A 47 16.86 -12.13 18.16
N GLY A 48 16.59 -13.43 18.09
CA GLY A 48 15.52 -13.95 17.22
C GLY A 48 14.13 -13.46 17.68
N LYS A 49 13.20 -13.25 16.74
CA LYS A 49 11.82 -12.82 17.04
C LYS A 49 11.12 -13.74 18.06
N SER A 50 11.43 -15.04 18.04
CA SER A 50 10.93 -16.03 19.00
C SER A 50 11.37 -15.76 20.44
N ALA A 51 12.53 -15.13 20.67
CA ALA A 51 12.99 -14.79 22.01
C ALA A 51 12.07 -13.76 22.67
N LEU A 52 11.50 -12.83 21.90
CA LEU A 52 10.55 -11.82 22.40
C LEU A 52 9.20 -12.43 22.80
N THR A 53 8.82 -13.59 22.25
CA THR A 53 7.56 -14.26 22.59
C THR A 53 7.73 -15.33 23.67
N GLN A 54 8.85 -16.06 23.65
CA GLN A 54 9.11 -17.16 24.58
C GLN A 54 9.67 -16.71 25.94
N ASN A 55 10.35 -15.56 26.00
CA ASN A 55 10.87 -15.03 27.26
C ASN A 55 9.81 -14.16 27.95
N PRO A 56 9.19 -14.60 29.06
CA PRO A 56 8.15 -13.84 29.73
C PRO A 56 8.66 -12.53 30.31
N GLY A 57 9.93 -12.47 30.72
CA GLY A 57 10.54 -11.23 31.23
C GLY A 57 10.65 -10.17 30.13
N LEU A 58 11.02 -10.57 28.91
CA LEU A 58 11.13 -9.62 27.78
C LEU A 58 9.77 -9.08 27.40
N ARG A 59 8.78 -9.97 27.37
CA ARG A 59 7.41 -9.59 27.06
C ARG A 59 6.90 -8.52 28.04
N ALA A 60 7.07 -8.76 29.34
CA ALA A 60 6.65 -7.82 30.38
C ALA A 60 7.35 -6.45 30.27
N GLU A 61 8.67 -6.44 30.00
CA GLU A 61 9.44 -5.20 29.82
C GLU A 61 9.00 -4.40 28.59
N ILE A 62 8.69 -5.07 27.47
CA ILE A 62 8.20 -4.37 26.27
C ILE A 62 6.79 -3.82 26.51
N ASP A 63 5.93 -4.56 27.19
CA ASP A 63 4.56 -4.11 27.47
C ASP A 63 4.57 -2.93 28.48
N ALA A 64 5.50 -2.94 29.44
CA ALA A 64 5.77 -1.81 30.33
C ALA A 64 6.30 -0.59 29.57
N LEU A 65 7.25 -0.78 28.64
CA LEU A 65 7.76 0.28 27.78
C LEU A 65 6.65 0.89 26.91
N GLU A 66 5.80 0.06 26.28
CA GLU A 66 4.65 0.56 25.50
C GLU A 66 3.69 1.38 26.37
N SER A 67 3.46 0.96 27.62
CA SER A 67 2.61 1.69 28.57
C SER A 67 3.22 3.04 28.96
N GLU A 68 4.53 3.11 29.19
CA GLU A 68 5.24 4.36 29.45
C GLU A 68 5.18 5.31 28.24
N LEU A 69 5.40 4.80 27.03
CA LEU A 69 5.31 5.60 25.81
C LEU A 69 3.90 6.15 25.57
N ARG A 70 2.85 5.43 25.98
CA ARG A 70 1.46 5.94 25.97
C ARG A 70 1.26 7.05 26.99
N ASN A 71 1.77 6.89 28.21
CA ASN A 71 1.69 7.93 29.25
C ASN A 71 2.38 9.23 28.78
N ARG A 72 3.47 9.09 28.02
CA ARG A 72 4.21 10.21 27.41
C ARG A 72 3.60 10.74 26.12
N SER A 73 2.45 10.21 25.69
CA SER A 73 1.74 10.59 24.45
C SER A 73 2.54 10.40 23.14
N ILE A 74 3.61 9.60 23.18
CA ILE A 74 4.42 9.24 22.01
C ILE A 74 3.71 8.13 21.22
N LEU A 75 3.08 7.19 21.94
CA LEU A 75 2.29 6.12 21.35
C LEU A 75 0.79 6.49 21.42
N PRO A 76 0.02 6.37 20.32
CA PRO A 76 -1.43 6.53 20.36
C PRO A 76 -2.05 5.62 21.44
N PRO A 77 -3.14 6.05 22.12
CA PRO A 77 -3.81 5.23 23.11
C PRO A 77 -4.24 3.89 22.49
N VAL A 78 -4.18 2.81 23.28
CA VAL A 78 -4.62 1.50 22.76
C VAL A 78 -6.09 1.61 22.44
N VAL A 79 -6.41 1.53 21.16
CA VAL A 79 -7.78 1.31 20.72
C VAL A 79 -8.12 -0.15 21.02
N GLU A 80 -8.39 -0.46 22.30
CA GLU A 80 -9.08 -1.69 22.73
C GLU A 80 -10.57 -1.38 22.95
N ALA A 81 -11.20 -0.74 21.96
CA ALA A 81 -12.64 -0.74 21.70
C ALA A 81 -12.84 0.04 20.38
N ALA A 82 -13.39 -0.52 19.32
CA ALA A 82 -14.57 -1.36 19.35
C ALA A 82 -14.47 -2.55 18.39
N HIS A 83 -14.81 -3.73 18.93
CA HIS A 83 -15.77 -4.59 18.26
C HIS A 83 -17.12 -3.84 18.16
N THR A 84 -17.19 -2.82 17.33
CA THR A 84 -18.31 -2.72 16.41
C THR A 84 -17.82 -3.49 15.19
N PRO A 85 -18.60 -4.40 14.60
CA PRO A 85 -18.39 -4.71 13.20
C PRO A 85 -18.82 -3.44 12.46
N THR A 86 -18.00 -2.40 12.51
CA THR A 86 -17.96 -1.51 11.37
C THR A 86 -17.37 -2.42 10.31
N ASP A 87 -18.27 -2.84 9.43
CA ASP A 87 -18.14 -3.48 8.13
C ASP A 87 -17.11 -2.76 7.24
N GLN A 88 -15.91 -2.57 7.77
CA GLN A 88 -14.77 -1.85 7.23
C GLN A 88 -13.54 -2.44 7.92
N SER A 89 -13.52 -3.77 7.98
CA SER A 89 -12.24 -4.47 7.94
C SER A 89 -11.39 -3.82 6.86
N ARG A 90 -10.10 -3.75 7.10
CA ARG A 90 -9.07 -3.45 6.10
C ARG A 90 -9.18 -4.47 4.96
N GLU A 91 -10.21 -4.36 4.13
CA GLU A 91 -10.04 -4.46 2.72
C GLU A 91 -8.94 -3.44 2.44
N TYR A 92 -7.72 -3.95 2.31
CA TYR A 92 -6.78 -3.38 1.35
C TYR A 92 -7.65 -2.79 0.24
N ASN A 93 -7.61 -1.48 0.00
CA ASN A 93 -8.52 -0.77 -0.90
C ASN A 93 -8.33 -1.30 -2.33
N ILE A 94 -8.73 -2.55 -2.57
CA ILE A 94 -8.81 -3.23 -3.84
C ILE A 94 -9.87 -2.48 -4.62
N SER A 95 -10.92 -1.97 -3.96
CA SER A 95 -11.88 -1.01 -4.50
C SER A 95 -11.19 0.24 -5.04
N ALA A 96 -10.42 0.98 -4.23
CA ALA A 96 -9.76 2.21 -4.71
C ALA A 96 -8.67 1.92 -5.77
N THR A 97 -7.92 0.83 -5.64
CA THR A 97 -6.89 0.43 -6.62
C THR A 97 -7.52 -0.10 -7.92
N ARG A 98 -8.67 -0.77 -7.84
CA ARG A 98 -9.47 -1.16 -9.03
C ARG A 98 -10.10 0.06 -9.67
N LEU A 99 -10.57 1.03 -8.87
CA LEU A 99 -11.17 2.27 -9.38
C LEU A 99 -10.13 3.04 -10.19
N THR A 100 -8.95 3.32 -9.63
CA THR A 100 -7.89 4.03 -10.37
C THR A 100 -7.43 3.27 -11.62
N ARG A 101 -7.31 1.94 -11.55
CA ARG A 101 -6.98 1.12 -12.72
C ARG A 101 -8.09 1.15 -13.78
N ASN A 102 -9.36 1.20 -13.37
CA ASN A 102 -10.50 1.32 -14.27
C ASN A 102 -10.59 2.73 -14.87
N ASP A 103 -10.23 3.78 -14.12
CA ASP A 103 -10.17 5.16 -14.59
C ASP A 103 -9.09 5.32 -15.67
N HIS A 104 -7.90 4.74 -15.44
CA HIS A 104 -6.85 4.73 -16.47
C HIS A 104 -7.25 3.92 -17.71
N ARG A 105 -7.92 2.78 -17.52
CA ARG A 105 -8.40 1.96 -18.64
C ARG A 105 -9.51 2.67 -19.43
N SER A 106 -10.44 3.34 -18.76
CA SER A 106 -11.54 4.08 -19.39
C SER A 106 -11.01 5.29 -20.14
N ALA A 107 -10.12 6.10 -19.54
CA ALA A 107 -9.49 7.24 -20.21
C ALA A 107 -8.77 6.83 -21.51
N ARG A 108 -8.03 5.70 -21.47
CA ARG A 108 -7.39 5.15 -22.67
C ARG A 108 -8.41 4.71 -23.73
N LEU A 109 -9.44 3.98 -23.33
CA LEU A 109 -10.50 3.54 -24.25
C LEU A 109 -11.26 4.71 -24.86
N GLU A 110 -11.53 5.78 -24.09
CA GLU A 110 -12.17 7.00 -24.58
C GLU A 110 -11.31 7.71 -25.62
N GLN A 111 -10.00 7.83 -25.38
CA GLN A 111 -9.05 8.38 -26.34
C GLN A 111 -9.02 7.56 -27.64
N GLU A 112 -8.90 6.23 -27.54
CA GLU A 112 -8.95 5.34 -28.71
C GLU A 112 -10.29 5.46 -29.46
N ASN A 113 -11.41 5.61 -28.74
CA ASN A 113 -12.72 5.78 -29.36
C ASN A 113 -12.85 7.11 -30.12
N ILE A 114 -12.33 8.21 -29.56
CA ILE A 114 -12.30 9.52 -30.20
C ILE A 114 -11.44 9.45 -31.47
N GLU A 115 -10.25 8.85 -31.39
CA GLU A 115 -9.37 8.69 -32.54
C GLU A 115 -10.01 7.84 -33.65
N LEU A 116 -10.61 6.70 -33.30
CA LEU A 116 -11.29 5.83 -34.25
C LEU A 116 -12.47 6.54 -34.91
N LYS A 117 -13.29 7.27 -34.14
CA LYS A 117 -14.39 8.07 -34.69
C LYS A 117 -13.90 9.17 -35.63
N ALA A 118 -12.76 9.80 -35.33
CA ALA A 118 -12.16 10.79 -36.22
C ALA A 118 -11.69 10.16 -37.53
N ARG A 119 -11.03 8.98 -37.47
CA ARG A 119 -10.61 8.23 -38.67
C ARG A 119 -11.80 7.80 -39.51
N ILE A 120 -12.89 7.32 -38.90
CA ILE A 120 -14.12 6.95 -39.60
C ILE A 120 -14.68 8.16 -40.35
N ARG A 121 -14.84 9.30 -39.68
CA ARG A 121 -15.35 10.53 -40.32
C ARG A 121 -14.48 10.99 -41.49
N GLU A 122 -13.16 10.89 -41.36
CA GLU A 122 -12.24 11.25 -42.43
C GLU A 122 -12.34 10.30 -43.63
N LEU A 123 -12.46 8.99 -43.38
CA LEU A 123 -12.68 8.01 -44.44
C LEU A 123 -14.03 8.20 -45.13
N GLU A 124 -15.09 8.47 -44.38
CA GLU A 124 -16.42 8.79 -44.91
C GLU A 124 -16.38 10.03 -45.80
N ARG A 125 -15.69 11.10 -45.39
CA ARG A 125 -15.51 12.30 -46.23
C ARG A 125 -14.76 11.98 -47.53
N ARG A 126 -13.72 11.16 -47.47
CA ARG A 126 -12.97 10.75 -48.67
C ARG A 126 -13.85 9.95 -49.62
N LEU A 127 -14.65 9.02 -49.10
CA LEU A 127 -15.60 8.24 -49.89
C LEU A 127 -16.68 9.14 -50.51
N ALA A 128 -17.24 10.09 -49.76
CA ALA A 128 -18.20 11.05 -50.29
C ALA A 128 -17.61 11.86 -51.46
N ARG A 129 -16.38 12.37 -51.31
CA ARG A 129 -15.66 13.09 -52.36
C ARG A 129 -15.41 12.22 -53.61
N PHE A 130 -15.05 10.94 -53.43
CA PHE A 130 -14.93 10.03 -54.57
C PHE A 130 -16.27 9.73 -55.24
N GLY A 131 -17.36 9.67 -54.46
CA GLY A 131 -18.72 9.57 -54.96
C GLY A 131 -19.08 10.74 -55.89
N GLU A 132 -18.88 11.97 -55.42
CA GLU A 132 -19.08 13.19 -56.23
C GLU A 132 -18.23 13.18 -57.51
N LEU A 133 -16.96 12.77 -57.42
CA LEU A 133 -16.10 12.63 -58.60
C LEU A 133 -16.63 11.57 -59.57
N SER A 134 -17.11 10.44 -59.07
CA SER A 134 -17.69 9.39 -59.92
C SER A 134 -18.98 9.83 -60.61
N GLU A 135 -19.80 10.66 -59.94
CA GLU A 135 -21.02 11.23 -60.51
C GLU A 135 -20.69 12.23 -61.64
N THR A 136 -19.75 13.15 -61.41
CA THR A 136 -19.29 14.06 -62.47
C THR A 136 -18.65 13.34 -63.66
N LEU A 137 -17.91 12.25 -63.42
CA LEU A 137 -17.34 11.41 -64.48
C LEU A 137 -18.42 10.65 -65.26
N ALA A 138 -19.47 10.17 -64.58
CA ALA A 138 -20.63 9.57 -65.21
C ALA A 138 -21.41 10.60 -66.06
N GLU A 139 -21.62 11.81 -65.54
CA GLU A 139 -22.24 12.92 -66.29
C GLU A 139 -21.43 13.34 -67.52
N MET A 140 -20.10 13.35 -67.42
CA MET A 140 -19.21 13.62 -68.56
C MET A 140 -19.03 12.42 -69.50
N GLY A 141 -19.69 11.29 -69.25
CA GLY A 141 -19.66 10.10 -70.11
C GLY A 141 -18.35 9.30 -70.07
N VAL A 142 -17.49 9.54 -69.07
CA VAL A 142 -16.19 8.89 -68.89
C VAL A 142 -16.27 7.96 -67.69
N MET A 143 -16.94 6.81 -67.84
CA MET A 143 -16.98 5.79 -66.79
C MET A 143 -15.69 4.96 -66.79
N PRO A 144 -14.97 4.85 -65.66
CA PRO A 144 -13.94 3.83 -65.49
C PRO A 144 -14.63 2.45 -65.40
N ARG A 145 -14.20 1.49 -66.22
CA ARG A 145 -14.61 0.08 -66.09
C ARG A 145 -13.95 -0.60 -64.91
#